data_AF-A0A349TMC0-F1
#
_entry.id   AF-A0A349TMC0-F1
#
_cell.length_a   1.000
_cell.length_b   1.000
_cell.length_c   1.000
_cell.angle_alpha   90.00
_cell.angle_beta   90.00
_cell.angle_gamma   90.00
#
_symmetry.space_group_name_H-M   'P 1'
#
loop_
_entity.id
_entity.type
_entity.pdbx_description
1 polymer ?
#
loop_
_entity_poly.entity_id
_entity_poly.type
_entity_poly.pdbx_seq_one_letter_code
_entity_poly.pdbx_strand_id
1 'polypeptide(L)'
;MIRRMTLALFANLPFAFTSVPAKAQDIVDTAVAAGNFNTLVAAVQAAGLVDVLKGDGPFTVFAPTDEAFAALPAGTVESLLKPENKEQLVAVLTYHVVPGKIMSTDIAGKTAEVDSVQGSALSVDATDGVRVDNATVVAADIETDNGVIHVIDQVVLP
;
A
#
# COMPACT_ATOMS: atom_id res chain seq x y z
N MET A 1 -13.53 8.98 76.06
CA MET A 1 -12.92 7.70 75.64
C MET A 1 -13.17 7.49 74.16
N ILE A 2 -12.10 7.18 73.38
CA ILE A 2 -12.11 6.40 72.12
C ILE A 2 -12.68 7.13 70.87
N ARG A 3 -11.84 7.71 70.00
CA ARG A 3 -11.07 7.15 68.84
C ARG A 3 -11.89 6.98 67.54
N ARG A 4 -11.48 7.75 66.52
CA ARG A 4 -11.17 7.36 65.12
C ARG A 4 -12.19 6.49 64.36
N MET A 5 -12.68 6.95 63.19
CA MET A 5 -12.34 6.36 61.86
C MET A 5 -13.17 6.96 60.71
N THR A 6 -12.42 7.40 59.70
CA THR A 6 -12.73 7.66 58.28
C THR A 6 -13.86 6.84 57.65
N LEU A 7 -14.61 7.47 56.73
CA LEU A 7 -14.95 6.82 55.45
C LEU A 7 -15.15 7.88 54.35
N ALA A 8 -14.15 7.96 53.46
CA ALA A 8 -14.19 8.76 52.25
C ALA A 8 -15.13 8.09 51.23
N LEU A 9 -16.12 8.84 50.76
CA LEU A 9 -17.02 8.41 49.69
C LEU A 9 -16.29 8.64 48.35
N PHE A 10 -15.70 7.57 47.82
CA PHE A 10 -15.04 7.57 46.52
C PHE A 10 -16.07 7.80 45.41
N ALA A 11 -15.90 8.89 44.67
CA ALA A 11 -16.63 9.16 43.44
C ALA A 11 -16.23 8.14 42.36
N ASN A 12 -17.18 7.30 41.98
CA ASN A 12 -17.02 6.28 40.95
C ASN A 12 -17.19 6.95 39.58
N LEU A 13 -16.09 7.42 38.99
CA LEU A 13 -16.02 7.82 37.59
C LEU A 13 -15.87 6.54 36.74
N PRO A 14 -16.80 6.25 35.81
CA PRO A 14 -16.48 5.26 34.79
C PRO A 14 -15.39 5.86 33.90
N PHE A 15 -14.17 5.36 34.04
CA PHE A 15 -13.15 5.47 32.99
C PHE A 15 -13.75 4.76 31.77
N ALA A 16 -14.37 5.54 30.88
CA ALA A 16 -14.61 5.09 29.52
C ALA A 16 -13.23 4.77 28.95
N PHE A 17 -12.93 3.49 28.78
CA PHE A 17 -11.90 3.05 27.86
C PHE A 17 -12.31 3.59 26.50
N THR A 18 -11.79 4.76 26.13
CA THR A 18 -11.74 5.17 24.74
C THR A 18 -10.87 4.13 24.08
N SER A 19 -11.51 3.14 23.46
CA SER A 19 -10.89 2.30 22.44
C SER A 19 -10.32 3.26 21.41
N VAL A 20 -9.04 3.60 21.55
CA VAL A 20 -8.25 4.11 20.44
C VAL A 20 -8.43 3.03 19.38
N PRO A 21 -9.11 3.28 18.24
CA PRO A 21 -9.12 2.30 17.18
C PRO A 21 -7.64 2.08 16.88
N ALA A 22 -7.17 0.83 17.05
CA ALA A 22 -5.87 0.42 16.55
C ALA A 22 -5.83 0.95 15.11
N LYS A 23 -4.93 1.88 14.84
CA LYS A 23 -4.86 2.59 13.57
C LYS A 23 -4.66 1.51 12.50
N ALA A 24 -5.77 1.15 11.85
CA ALA A 24 -5.84 0.35 10.63
C ALA A 24 -4.71 0.83 9.73
N GLN A 25 -3.75 -0.05 9.42
CA GLN A 25 -2.58 0.36 8.66
C GLN A 25 -3.01 0.40 7.20
N ASP A 26 -3.48 1.57 6.78
CA ASP A 26 -3.74 1.88 5.37
C ASP A 26 -2.51 1.51 4.52
N ILE A 27 -2.71 1.30 3.21
CA ILE A 27 -1.62 1.06 2.25
C ILE A 27 -0.46 2.04 2.44
N VAL A 28 -0.78 3.31 2.66
CA VAL A 28 0.19 4.39 2.89
C VAL A 28 0.89 4.27 4.25
N ASP A 29 0.16 3.90 5.31
CA ASP A 29 0.76 3.72 6.65
C ASP A 29 1.64 2.46 6.70
N THR A 30 1.27 1.40 5.99
CA THR A 30 2.10 0.19 5.81
C THR A 30 3.37 0.50 5.02
N ALA A 31 3.24 1.29 3.94
CA ALA A 31 4.37 1.75 3.14
C ALA A 31 5.36 2.63 3.96
N VAL A 32 4.83 3.55 4.78
CA VAL A 32 5.62 4.40 5.68
C VAL A 32 6.27 3.57 6.80
N ALA A 33 5.54 2.61 7.36
CA ALA A 33 6.06 1.73 8.42
C ALA A 33 7.17 0.80 7.92
N ALA A 34 7.11 0.37 6.66
CA ALA A 34 8.14 -0.45 6.04
C ALA A 34 9.41 0.32 5.67
N GLY A 35 9.36 1.67 5.62
CA GLY A 35 10.54 2.52 5.45
C GLY A 35 11.24 2.46 4.08
N ASN A 36 10.81 1.55 3.20
CA ASN A 36 11.40 1.28 1.87
C ASN A 36 10.49 1.72 0.71
N PHE A 37 9.46 2.54 0.98
CA PHE A 37 8.49 3.00 -0.01
C PHE A 37 8.32 4.53 0.00
N ASN A 38 9.31 5.27 0.50
CA ASN A 38 9.19 6.71 0.67
C ASN A 38 9.01 7.43 -0.68
N THR A 39 9.70 6.94 -1.72
CA THR A 39 9.59 7.49 -3.09
C THR A 39 8.18 7.32 -3.65
N LEU A 40 7.56 6.17 -3.40
CA LEU A 40 6.19 5.89 -3.83
C LEU A 40 5.17 6.76 -3.10
N VAL A 41 5.32 6.94 -1.78
CA VAL A 41 4.43 7.81 -1.01
C VAL A 41 4.52 9.26 -1.49
N ALA A 42 5.74 9.76 -1.75
CA ALA A 42 5.94 11.09 -2.32
C ALA A 42 5.31 11.21 -3.72
N ALA A 43 5.44 10.18 -4.56
CA ALA A 43 4.83 10.13 -5.89
C ALA A 43 3.30 10.16 -5.83
N VAL A 44 2.69 9.35 -4.96
CA VAL A 44 1.23 9.28 -4.77
C VAL A 44 0.68 10.62 -4.25
N GLN A 45 1.39 11.27 -3.33
CA GLN A 45 1.04 12.62 -2.85
C GLN A 45 1.14 13.66 -3.97
N ALA A 46 2.22 13.63 -4.76
CA ALA A 46 2.40 14.54 -5.90
C ALA A 46 1.34 14.33 -6.98
N ALA A 47 0.94 13.08 -7.22
CA ALA A 47 -0.10 12.68 -8.16
C ALA A 47 -1.53 12.99 -7.65
N GLY A 48 -1.73 13.14 -6.34
CA GLY A 48 -3.06 13.34 -5.75
C GLY A 48 -3.91 12.08 -5.73
N LEU A 49 -3.29 10.90 -5.76
CA LEU A 49 -3.99 9.60 -5.75
C LEU A 49 -4.18 9.04 -4.34
N VAL A 50 -3.78 9.77 -3.30
CA VAL A 50 -3.94 9.37 -1.90
C VAL A 50 -5.40 9.06 -1.59
N ASP A 51 -6.33 9.89 -2.07
CA ASP A 51 -7.76 9.70 -1.82
C ASP A 51 -8.33 8.48 -2.55
N VAL A 52 -7.77 8.13 -3.71
CA VAL A 52 -8.16 6.92 -4.48
C VAL A 52 -7.66 5.66 -3.77
N LEU A 53 -6.41 5.66 -3.31
CA LEU A 53 -5.83 4.54 -2.56
C LEU A 53 -6.44 4.38 -1.16
N LYS A 54 -7.07 5.42 -0.62
CA LYS A 54 -7.83 5.38 0.64
C LYS A 54 -9.31 5.05 0.47
N GLY A 55 -9.77 4.77 -0.75
CA GLY A 55 -11.16 4.38 -0.98
C GLY A 55 -11.54 3.05 -0.32
N ASP A 56 -12.83 2.85 -0.06
CA ASP A 56 -13.42 1.64 0.59
C ASP A 56 -13.39 0.34 -0.26
N GLY A 57 -12.62 0.29 -1.34
CA GLY A 57 -12.54 -0.89 -2.22
C GLY A 57 -11.37 -1.79 -1.85
N PRO A 58 -11.45 -3.12 -2.09
CA PRO A 58 -10.23 -3.93 -2.10
C PRO A 58 -9.38 -3.52 -3.29
N PHE A 59 -8.23 -2.89 -3.04
CA PHE A 59 -7.25 -2.57 -4.07
C PHE A 59 -6.05 -3.50 -3.96
N THR A 60 -5.59 -4.02 -5.09
CA THR A 60 -4.30 -4.70 -5.15
C THR A 60 -3.28 -3.69 -5.66
N VAL A 61 -2.28 -3.35 -4.84
CA VAL A 61 -1.25 -2.36 -5.18
C VAL A 61 0.08 -3.06 -5.33
N PHE A 62 0.67 -2.93 -6.52
CA PHE A 62 2.03 -3.38 -6.78
C PHE A 62 2.99 -2.25 -6.38
N ALA A 63 3.65 -2.37 -5.23
CA ALA A 63 4.52 -1.34 -4.68
C ALA A 63 5.99 -1.69 -4.95
N PRO A 64 6.68 -0.99 -5.86
CA PRO A 64 8.12 -1.11 -6.01
C PRO A 64 8.85 -0.56 -4.78
N THR A 65 9.90 -1.26 -4.35
CA THR A 65 10.79 -0.78 -3.27
C THR A 65 11.63 0.40 -3.73
N ASP A 66 12.17 1.17 -2.79
CA ASP A 66 13.17 2.22 -3.10
C ASP A 66 14.39 1.63 -3.85
N GLU A 67 14.71 0.34 -3.63
CA GLU A 67 15.73 -0.38 -4.40
C GLU A 67 15.32 -0.62 -5.85
N ALA A 68 14.04 -0.95 -6.11
CA ALA A 68 13.50 -1.09 -7.46
C ALA A 68 13.56 0.24 -8.23
N PHE A 69 13.28 1.36 -7.54
CA PHE A 69 13.48 2.70 -8.10
C PHE A 69 14.96 2.98 -8.37
N ALA A 70 15.86 2.59 -7.48
CA ALA A 70 17.30 2.76 -7.65
C ALA A 70 17.89 1.84 -8.74
N ALA A 71 17.26 0.70 -9.02
CA ALA A 71 17.66 -0.23 -10.08
C ALA A 71 17.33 0.29 -11.49
N LEU A 72 16.42 1.26 -11.62
CA LEU A 72 16.19 1.95 -12.88
C LEU A 72 17.41 2.81 -13.26
N PRO A 73 17.70 2.96 -14.57
CA PRO A 73 18.79 3.82 -15.02
C PRO A 73 18.63 5.25 -14.46
N ALA A 74 19.74 5.80 -13.98
CA ALA A 74 19.78 7.13 -13.38
C ALA A 74 19.17 8.18 -14.33
N GLY A 75 18.22 8.96 -13.83
CA GLY A 75 17.47 9.97 -14.59
C GLY A 75 16.05 9.58 -14.98
N THR A 76 15.67 8.29 -14.94
CA THR A 76 14.28 7.86 -15.19
C THR A 76 13.38 8.25 -14.03
N VAL A 77 13.78 7.96 -12.78
CA VAL A 77 13.00 8.33 -11.58
C VAL A 77 12.93 9.84 -11.42
N GLU A 78 14.04 10.55 -11.61
CA GLU A 78 14.04 12.01 -11.57
C GLU A 78 13.15 12.60 -12.66
N SER A 79 13.12 12.00 -13.85
CA SER A 79 12.19 12.43 -14.90
C SER A 79 10.74 12.12 -14.50
N LEU A 80 10.43 10.94 -13.96
CA LEU A 80 9.08 10.59 -13.51
C LEU A 80 8.59 11.45 -12.33
N LEU A 81 9.50 11.90 -11.46
CA LEU A 81 9.21 12.80 -10.35
C LEU A 81 9.15 14.28 -10.75
N LYS A 82 9.47 14.62 -12.00
CA LYS A 82 9.30 16.01 -12.47
C LYS A 82 7.82 16.37 -12.51
N PRO A 83 7.46 17.60 -12.11
CA PRO A 83 6.07 18.08 -12.19
C PRO A 83 5.53 18.08 -13.62
N GLU A 84 6.40 18.21 -14.62
CA GLU A 84 6.07 18.11 -16.05
C GLU A 84 5.57 16.70 -16.44
N ASN A 85 6.01 15.66 -15.73
CA ASN A 85 5.63 14.27 -15.98
C ASN A 85 4.60 13.76 -14.97
N LYS A 86 3.92 14.66 -14.26
CA LYS A 86 2.89 14.30 -13.28
C LYS A 86 1.77 13.45 -13.92
N GLU A 87 1.41 13.70 -15.18
CA GLU A 87 0.42 12.88 -15.90
C GLU A 87 0.93 11.44 -16.13
N GLN A 88 2.21 11.28 -16.46
CA GLN A 88 2.85 9.95 -16.56
C GLN A 88 2.92 9.28 -15.20
N LEU A 89 3.24 10.02 -14.14
CA LEU A 89 3.28 9.50 -12.78
C LEU A 89 1.90 9.00 -12.34
N VAL A 90 0.84 9.75 -12.65
CA VAL A 90 -0.54 9.32 -12.41
C VAL A 90 -0.83 8.05 -13.20
N ALA A 91 -0.48 7.99 -14.49
CA ALA A 91 -0.69 6.81 -15.32
C ALA A 91 0.08 5.58 -14.80
N VAL A 92 1.33 5.74 -14.35
CA VAL A 92 2.14 4.68 -13.75
C VAL A 92 1.52 4.22 -12.43
N LEU A 93 1.07 5.14 -11.58
CA LEU A 93 0.44 4.81 -10.31
C LEU A 93 -0.90 4.11 -10.51
N THR A 94 -1.74 4.57 -11.43
CA THR A 94 -3.00 3.88 -11.76
C THR A 94 -2.76 2.55 -12.47
N TYR A 95 -1.62 2.38 -13.13
CA TYR A 95 -1.20 1.10 -13.68
C TYR A 95 -0.78 0.11 -12.59
N HIS A 96 -0.10 0.56 -11.53
CA HIS A 96 0.25 -0.30 -10.40
C HIS A 96 -0.93 -0.64 -9.46
N VAL A 97 -2.09 -0.01 -9.68
CA VAL A 97 -3.30 -0.25 -8.89
C VAL A 97 -4.27 -1.09 -9.71
N VAL A 98 -4.66 -2.23 -9.16
CA VAL A 98 -5.67 -3.10 -9.74
C VAL A 98 -6.90 -3.08 -8.83
N PRO A 99 -8.10 -2.76 -9.36
CA PRO A 99 -9.33 -2.88 -8.59
C PRO A 99 -9.64 -4.37 -8.39
N GLY A 100 -9.83 -4.78 -7.14
CA GLY A 100 -10.08 -6.16 -6.76
C GLY A 100 -8.98 -6.72 -5.85
N LYS A 101 -9.33 -7.77 -5.09
CA LYS A 101 -8.40 -8.52 -4.25
C LYS A 101 -7.88 -9.70 -5.06
N ILE A 102 -6.62 -9.65 -5.50
CA ILE A 102 -5.95 -10.77 -6.14
C ILE A 102 -4.82 -11.22 -5.22
N MET A 103 -5.04 -12.35 -4.56
CA MET A 103 -3.99 -12.99 -3.78
C MET A 103 -3.12 -13.83 -4.69
N SER A 104 -1.85 -13.94 -4.33
CA SER A 104 -0.91 -14.79 -5.06
C SER A 104 -1.31 -16.26 -5.03
N THR A 105 -2.01 -16.69 -3.99
CA THR A 105 -2.58 -18.04 -3.88
C THR A 105 -3.69 -18.32 -4.89
N ASP A 106 -4.45 -17.29 -5.29
CA ASP A 106 -5.56 -17.45 -6.23
C ASP A 106 -5.07 -17.65 -7.67
N ILE A 107 -3.88 -17.14 -7.97
CA ILE A 107 -3.22 -17.22 -9.28
C ILE A 107 -2.06 -18.21 -9.30
N ALA A 108 -1.68 -18.79 -8.16
CA ALA A 108 -0.59 -19.76 -8.07
C ALA A 108 -0.75 -20.91 -9.09
N GLY A 109 0.30 -21.15 -9.88
CA GLY A 109 0.32 -22.18 -10.92
C GLY A 109 -0.42 -21.83 -12.21
N LYS A 110 -0.82 -20.57 -12.40
CA LYS A 110 -1.46 -20.07 -13.63
C LYS A 110 -1.09 -18.62 -13.91
N THR A 111 -1.30 -18.23 -15.16
CA THR A 111 -1.22 -16.85 -15.62
C THR A 111 -2.61 -16.22 -15.58
N ALA A 112 -2.73 -15.01 -15.07
CA ALA A 112 -3.95 -14.23 -15.01
C ALA A 112 -3.70 -12.85 -15.61
N GLU A 113 -4.59 -12.40 -16.48
CA GLU A 113 -4.59 -11.01 -16.96
C GLU A 113 -5.57 -10.21 -16.11
N VAL A 114 -5.12 -9.08 -15.58
CA VAL A 114 -5.90 -8.23 -14.69
C VAL A 114 -5.88 -6.80 -15.19
N ASP A 115 -7.06 -6.18 -15.28
CA ASP A 115 -7.17 -4.81 -15.76
C ASP A 115 -6.78 -3.82 -14.65
N SER A 116 -5.78 -2.99 -14.90
CA SER A 116 -5.41 -1.90 -13.99
C SER A 116 -6.47 -0.79 -13.97
N VAL A 117 -6.42 0.09 -12.96
CA VAL A 117 -7.26 1.30 -12.90
C VAL A 117 -7.00 2.22 -14.10
N GLN A 118 -5.81 2.14 -14.71
CA GLN A 118 -5.46 2.88 -15.92
C GLN A 118 -6.22 2.37 -17.16
N GLY A 119 -6.71 1.12 -17.14
CA GLY A 119 -7.41 0.48 -18.25
C GLY A 119 -6.52 -0.40 -19.15
N SER A 120 -5.25 -0.57 -18.78
CA SER A 120 -4.32 -1.50 -19.44
C SER A 120 -4.27 -2.83 -18.68
N ALA A 121 -4.24 -3.93 -19.42
CA ALA A 121 -4.11 -5.28 -18.86
C ALA A 121 -2.68 -5.49 -18.34
N LEU A 122 -2.57 -5.99 -17.12
CA LEU A 122 -1.35 -6.49 -16.51
C LEU A 122 -1.33 -8.01 -16.61
N SER A 123 -0.21 -8.56 -17.02
CA SER A 123 -0.02 -10.00 -17.04
C SER A 123 0.61 -10.46 -15.74
N VAL A 124 -0.15 -11.17 -14.92
CA VAL A 124 0.35 -11.75 -13.67
C VAL A 124 0.60 -13.23 -13.87
N ASP A 125 1.87 -13.65 -13.89
CA ASP A 125 2.25 -15.06 -13.96
C ASP A 125 2.67 -15.55 -12.58
N ALA A 126 2.02 -16.58 -12.05
CA ALA A 126 2.43 -17.19 -10.78
C ALA A 126 2.82 -18.67 -10.95
N THR A 127 3.36 -19.04 -12.11
CA THR A 127 3.74 -20.42 -12.45
C THR A 127 5.03 -20.85 -11.74
N ASP A 128 6.03 -19.97 -11.70
CA ASP A 128 7.37 -20.21 -11.10
C ASP A 128 7.74 -19.15 -10.04
N GLY A 129 6.72 -18.51 -9.47
CA GLY A 129 6.81 -17.31 -8.63
C GLY A 129 5.97 -16.20 -9.23
N VAL A 130 5.45 -15.31 -8.38
CA VAL A 130 4.51 -14.25 -8.80
C VAL A 130 5.30 -13.17 -9.54
N ARG A 131 5.00 -12.98 -10.81
CA ARG A 131 5.56 -11.96 -11.69
C ARG A 131 4.44 -11.14 -12.26
N VAL A 132 4.67 -9.84 -12.38
CA VAL A 132 3.75 -8.86 -12.92
C VAL A 132 4.47 -8.22 -14.10
N ASP A 133 4.09 -8.61 -15.30
CA ASP A 133 4.77 -8.26 -16.56
C ASP A 133 6.27 -8.61 -16.51
N ASN A 134 7.16 -7.62 -16.39
CA ASN A 134 8.61 -7.83 -16.25
C ASN A 134 9.10 -7.78 -14.79
N ALA A 135 8.25 -7.37 -13.84
CA ALA A 135 8.62 -7.25 -12.45
C ALA A 135 8.36 -8.56 -11.68
N THR A 136 9.24 -8.88 -10.76
CA THR A 136 9.10 -10.06 -9.88
C THR A 136 8.61 -9.60 -8.52
N VAL A 137 7.57 -10.26 -8.00
CA VAL A 137 7.08 -9.98 -6.66
C VAL A 137 8.03 -10.60 -5.64
N VAL A 138 8.69 -9.76 -4.85
CA VAL A 138 9.62 -10.15 -3.79
C VAL A 138 8.88 -10.53 -2.51
N ALA A 139 7.80 -9.79 -2.20
CA ALA A 139 6.92 -10.10 -1.08
C ALA A 139 5.47 -9.91 -1.51
N ALA A 140 4.69 -10.98 -1.49
CA ALA A 140 3.28 -10.95 -1.84
C ALA A 140 2.38 -10.98 -0.60
N ASP A 141 1.09 -10.70 -0.82
CA ASP A 141 0.01 -10.96 0.14
C ASP A 141 0.13 -10.14 1.44
N ILE A 142 0.63 -8.90 1.35
CA ILE A 142 0.64 -7.98 2.48
C ILE A 142 -0.78 -7.41 2.63
N GLU A 143 -1.54 -7.97 3.56
CA GLU A 143 -2.92 -7.52 3.82
C GLU A 143 -2.94 -6.14 4.47
N THR A 144 -3.74 -5.25 3.89
CA THR A 144 -4.04 -3.91 4.42
C THR A 144 -5.55 -3.76 4.55
N ASP A 145 -6.03 -2.83 5.36
CA ASP A 145 -7.47 -2.65 5.60
C ASP A 145 -8.29 -2.37 4.31
N ASN A 146 -7.65 -1.73 3.34
CA ASN A 146 -8.18 -1.30 2.04
C ASN A 146 -7.63 -2.14 0.86
N GLY A 147 -7.04 -3.31 1.11
CA GLY A 147 -6.47 -4.08 0.00
C GLY A 147 -5.37 -5.07 0.30
N VAL A 148 -4.53 -5.30 -0.71
CA VAL A 148 -3.34 -6.15 -0.66
C VAL A 148 -2.19 -5.41 -1.33
N ILE A 149 -1.03 -5.37 -0.69
CA ILE A 149 0.21 -4.88 -1.29
C ILE A 149 1.05 -6.07 -1.75
N HIS A 150 1.53 -5.99 -2.98
CA HIS A 150 2.56 -6.87 -3.52
C HIS A 150 3.81 -6.06 -3.80
N VAL A 151 4.90 -6.41 -3.13
CA VAL A 151 6.20 -5.75 -3.25
C VAL A 151 6.92 -6.29 -4.47
N ILE A 152 7.29 -5.42 -5.39
CA ILE A 152 7.99 -5.79 -6.63
C ILE A 152 9.43 -5.27 -6.65
N ASP A 153 10.33 -5.99 -7.32
CA ASP A 153 11.74 -5.63 -7.48
C ASP A 153 12.01 -4.65 -8.62
N GLN A 154 11.02 -4.40 -9.49
CA GLN A 154 11.13 -3.48 -10.62
C GLN A 154 9.89 -2.61 -10.74
N VAL A 155 10.07 -1.38 -11.24
CA VAL A 155 8.95 -0.48 -11.54
C VAL A 155 8.37 -0.87 -12.90
N VAL A 156 7.05 -1.09 -12.97
CA VAL A 156 6.37 -1.40 -14.23
C VAL A 156 5.89 -0.10 -14.89
N LEU A 157 6.31 0.13 -16.13
CA LEU A 157 5.90 1.29 -16.91
C LEU A 157 4.87 0.84 -17.96
N PRO A 158 3.74 1.55 -18.12
CA PRO A 158 2.74 1.26 -19.16
C PRO A 158 3.27 1.59 -20.57
#